data_AF-A0A367IL79-F1
#
_entry.id   AF-A0A367IL79-F1
#
_cell.length_a   1.000
_cell.length_b   1.000
_cell.length_c   1.000
_cell.angle_alpha   90.00
_cell.angle_beta   90.00
_cell.angle_gamma   90.00
#
_symmetry.space_group_name_H-M   'P 1'
#
loop_
_entity.id
_entity.type
_entity.pdbx_description
1 polymer ?
#
loop_
_entity_poly.entity_id
_entity_poly.type
_entity_poly.pdbx_seq_one_letter_code
_entity_poly.pdbx_strand_id
1 'polypeptide(L)'
;AAKELFNIKTCTGIDLSEDMLNVAERLEEVTKTETSQPIEFKRYLAYNPAAPKTDLVMSAFTLSDIASEALQKSAVEQLWAQTGDILILMDRGTPTGFSVIAKARQWILEGKEGHVVAPCSHDKPCPMLFSPEAKPNSLWCHYSQRVQRPPFLMKTKHSKMNTEDSKYSYVVLRKGPRPDSKTMETEAYNWARLVQPPLKKNKHVVMDTCSKEGEIQRIVIPKSQ
;
A
#
# COMPACT_ATOMS: atom_id res chain seq x y z
N ALA A 1 -2.97 9.79 -15.17
CA ALA A 1 -1.98 8.95 -14.46
C ALA A 1 -2.09 7.46 -14.83
N ALA A 2 -2.95 6.65 -14.22
CA ALA A 2 -2.98 5.20 -14.51
C ALA A 2 -3.34 4.86 -15.98
N LYS A 3 -4.34 5.55 -16.56
CA LYS A 3 -4.73 5.42 -17.98
C LYS A 3 -3.65 5.88 -18.96
N GLU A 4 -2.69 6.71 -18.53
CA GLU A 4 -1.60 7.22 -19.39
C GLU A 4 -0.40 6.26 -19.39
N LEU A 5 -0.26 5.44 -18.35
CA LEU A 5 0.84 4.49 -18.18
C LEU A 5 0.45 3.06 -18.57
N PHE A 6 -0.84 2.71 -18.46
CA PHE A 6 -1.36 1.37 -18.72
C PHE A 6 -2.45 1.40 -19.78
N ASN A 7 -2.42 0.42 -20.69
CA ASN A 7 -3.51 0.18 -21.64
C ASN A 7 -4.67 -0.53 -20.94
N ILE A 8 -5.51 0.24 -20.24
CA ILE A 8 -6.63 -0.28 -19.44
C ILE A 8 -7.78 -0.64 -20.38
N LYS A 9 -8.13 -1.94 -20.45
CA LYS A 9 -9.28 -2.43 -21.22
C LYS A 9 -10.61 -2.26 -20.48
N THR A 10 -10.64 -2.59 -19.20
CA THR A 10 -11.82 -2.52 -18.34
C THR A 10 -11.41 -1.96 -16.97
N CYS A 11 -12.31 -1.24 -16.32
CA CYS A 11 -12.11 -0.68 -14.99
C CYS A 11 -13.43 -0.75 -14.22
N THR A 12 -13.37 -1.25 -12.99
CA THR A 12 -14.53 -1.31 -12.09
C THR A 12 -14.21 -0.54 -10.81
N GLY A 13 -15.07 0.41 -10.44
CA GLY A 13 -15.01 1.15 -9.19
C GLY A 13 -16.03 0.60 -8.19
N ILE A 14 -15.65 0.40 -6.93
CA ILE A 14 -16.54 -0.14 -5.90
C ILE A 14 -16.53 0.78 -4.68
N ASP A 15 -17.69 1.25 -4.26
CA ASP A 15 -17.88 2.01 -3.02
C ASP A 15 -19.27 1.71 -2.42
N LEU A 16 -19.34 1.55 -1.10
CA LEU A 16 -20.59 1.26 -0.39
C LEU A 16 -21.54 2.48 -0.40
N SER A 17 -20.97 3.68 -0.39
CA SER A 17 -21.70 4.95 -0.34
C SER A 17 -22.18 5.33 -1.74
N GLU A 18 -23.50 5.47 -1.86
CA GLU A 18 -24.13 5.97 -3.08
C GLU A 18 -23.68 7.39 -3.42
N ASP A 19 -23.51 8.23 -2.40
CA ASP A 19 -23.04 9.60 -2.57
C ASP A 19 -21.63 9.65 -3.15
N MET A 20 -20.74 8.76 -2.70
CA MET A 20 -19.39 8.65 -3.25
C MET A 20 -19.40 8.16 -4.70
N LEU A 21 -20.27 7.22 -5.05
CA LEU A 21 -20.45 6.76 -6.43
C LEU A 21 -20.97 7.88 -7.33
N ASN A 22 -22.00 8.62 -6.89
CA ASN A 22 -22.54 9.77 -7.63
C ASN A 22 -21.47 10.84 -7.88
N VAL A 23 -20.58 11.09 -6.90
CA VAL A 23 -19.43 11.99 -7.08
C VAL A 23 -18.41 11.40 -8.05
N ALA A 24 -18.12 10.09 -7.98
CA ALA A 24 -17.18 9.43 -8.87
C ALA A 24 -17.64 9.45 -10.34
N GLU A 25 -18.94 9.22 -10.59
CA GLU A 25 -19.54 9.32 -11.93
C GLU A 25 -19.42 10.74 -12.49
N ARG A 26 -19.75 11.77 -11.69
CA ARG A 26 -19.58 13.18 -12.10
C ARG A 26 -18.12 13.55 -12.36
N LEU A 27 -17.18 12.99 -11.60
CA LEU A 27 -15.75 13.19 -11.84
C LEU A 27 -15.31 12.51 -13.13
N GLU A 28 -15.84 11.32 -13.44
CA GLU A 28 -15.56 10.65 -14.72
C GLU A 28 -16.04 11.52 -15.89
N GLU A 29 -17.27 12.06 -15.85
CA GLU A 29 -17.82 12.91 -16.91
C GLU A 29 -16.92 14.11 -17.24
N VAL A 30 -16.36 14.75 -16.22
CA VAL A 30 -15.54 15.97 -16.37
C VAL A 30 -14.08 15.65 -16.74
N THR A 31 -13.58 14.46 -16.42
CA THR A 31 -12.19 14.06 -16.65
C THR A 31 -11.98 13.13 -17.84
N LYS A 32 -13.06 12.67 -18.47
CA LYS A 32 -13.00 11.76 -19.62
C LYS A 32 -12.28 12.41 -20.80
N THR A 33 -11.27 11.71 -21.31
CA THR A 33 -10.63 12.02 -22.60
C THR A 33 -11.21 11.14 -23.70
N GLU A 34 -11.02 11.49 -24.98
CA GLU A 34 -11.50 10.69 -26.12
C GLU A 34 -11.02 9.23 -26.10
N THR A 35 -9.87 8.97 -25.47
CA THR A 35 -9.25 7.64 -25.33
C THR A 35 -9.67 6.90 -24.06
N SER A 36 -10.50 7.48 -23.21
CA SER A 36 -10.86 6.90 -21.92
C SER A 36 -11.95 5.83 -22.05
N GLN A 37 -11.61 4.58 -21.69
CA GLN A 37 -12.61 3.54 -21.42
C GLN A 37 -13.53 3.95 -20.25
N PRO A 38 -14.84 3.64 -20.32
CA PRO A 38 -15.77 3.91 -19.25
C PRO A 38 -15.47 3.05 -18.01
N ILE A 39 -15.76 3.60 -16.83
CA ILE A 39 -15.62 2.91 -15.54
C ILE A 39 -16.99 2.31 -15.17
N GLU A 40 -17.01 1.02 -14.80
CA GLU A 40 -18.20 0.38 -14.26
C GLU A 40 -18.25 0.58 -12.74
N PHE A 41 -19.22 1.34 -12.24
CA PHE A 41 -19.40 1.58 -10.81
C PHE A 41 -20.35 0.57 -10.17
N LYS A 42 -19.96 0.03 -9.01
CA LYS A 42 -20.74 -0.95 -8.24
C LYS A 42 -20.76 -0.58 -6.76
N ARG A 43 -21.88 -0.90 -6.09
CA ARG A 43 -22.04 -0.62 -4.65
C ARG A 43 -21.36 -1.63 -3.73
N TYR A 44 -21.32 -2.89 -4.15
CA TYR A 44 -20.90 -3.98 -3.30
C TYR A 44 -19.83 -4.79 -4.01
N LEU A 45 -18.84 -5.23 -3.24
CA LEU A 45 -17.92 -6.26 -3.68
C LEU A 45 -18.68 -7.59 -3.74
N ALA A 46 -19.08 -7.99 -4.94
CA ALA A 46 -19.71 -9.29 -5.18
C ALA A 46 -18.62 -10.30 -5.53
N TYR A 47 -18.22 -11.15 -4.58
CA TYR A 47 -17.33 -12.26 -4.87
C TYR A 47 -18.03 -13.26 -5.80
N ASN A 48 -17.51 -13.39 -7.03
CA ASN A 48 -17.96 -14.40 -7.97
C ASN A 48 -16.75 -15.26 -8.38
N PRO A 49 -16.66 -16.52 -7.91
CA PRO A 49 -15.53 -17.39 -8.24
C PRO A 49 -15.49 -17.78 -9.73
N ALA A 50 -16.60 -17.65 -10.46
CA ALA A 50 -16.67 -17.92 -11.90
C ALA A 50 -16.34 -16.68 -12.75
N ALA A 51 -16.23 -15.49 -12.14
CA ALA A 51 -15.86 -14.29 -12.87
C ALA A 51 -14.37 -14.33 -13.29
N PRO A 52 -14.02 -13.72 -14.43
CA PRO A 52 -12.62 -13.55 -14.80
C PRO A 52 -11.89 -12.74 -13.71
N LYS A 53 -10.65 -13.12 -13.43
CA LYS A 53 -9.79 -12.41 -12.48
C LYS A 53 -9.31 -11.09 -13.09
N THR A 54 -9.08 -10.10 -12.23
CA THR A 54 -8.59 -8.78 -12.61
C THR A 54 -7.07 -8.70 -12.44
N ASP A 55 -6.35 -8.26 -13.46
CA ASP A 55 -4.88 -8.20 -13.46
C ASP A 55 -4.32 -7.32 -12.32
N LEU A 56 -5.01 -6.22 -12.01
CA LEU A 56 -4.67 -5.29 -10.94
C LEU A 56 -5.88 -4.97 -10.07
N VAL A 57 -5.78 -5.30 -8.78
CA VAL A 57 -6.80 -4.96 -7.76
C VAL A 57 -6.18 -3.98 -6.77
N MET A 58 -6.93 -2.94 -6.40
CA MET A 58 -6.50 -1.94 -5.44
C MET A 58 -7.58 -1.66 -4.40
N SER A 59 -7.21 -1.71 -3.12
CA SER A 59 -8.01 -1.15 -2.02
C SER A 59 -7.23 0.01 -1.41
N ALA A 60 -7.81 1.21 -1.46
CA ALA A 60 -7.15 2.43 -1.01
C ALA A 60 -8.01 3.17 0.01
N PHE A 61 -7.49 3.32 1.23
CA PHE A 61 -8.10 4.07 2.34
C PHE A 61 -9.46 3.53 2.81
N THR A 62 -9.72 2.23 2.64
CA THR A 62 -11.01 1.60 2.97
C THR A 62 -10.91 0.56 4.10
N LEU A 63 -9.81 -0.20 4.18
CA LEU A 63 -9.74 -1.36 5.08
C LEU A 63 -9.86 -0.96 6.56
N SER A 64 -9.30 0.18 6.97
CA SER A 64 -9.41 0.67 8.34
C SER A 64 -10.83 1.09 8.73
N ASP A 65 -11.72 1.31 7.75
CA ASP A 65 -13.10 1.74 7.97
C ASP A 65 -14.03 0.53 8.19
N ILE A 66 -13.53 -0.68 7.90
CA ILE A 66 -14.23 -1.94 8.20
C ILE A 66 -14.13 -2.24 9.70
N ALA A 67 -15.29 -2.32 10.36
CA ALA A 67 -15.41 -2.30 11.81
C ALA A 67 -14.76 -3.49 12.56
N SER A 68 -14.63 -4.66 11.93
CA SER A 68 -14.10 -5.86 12.59
C SER A 68 -12.96 -6.48 11.80
N GLU A 69 -12.00 -7.06 12.53
CA GLU A 69 -10.87 -7.78 11.94
C GLU A 69 -11.31 -8.98 11.08
N ALA A 70 -12.37 -9.67 11.51
CA ALA A 70 -12.95 -10.78 10.74
C ALA A 70 -13.48 -10.32 9.37
N LEU A 71 -14.15 -9.15 9.33
CA LEU A 71 -14.62 -8.57 8.07
C LEU A 71 -13.47 -8.02 7.23
N GLN A 72 -12.45 -7.43 7.85
CA GLN A 72 -11.23 -7.01 7.15
C GLN A 72 -10.55 -8.20 6.48
N LYS A 73 -10.39 -9.31 7.21
CA LYS A 73 -9.80 -10.55 6.70
C LYS A 73 -10.61 -11.11 5.52
N SER A 74 -11.92 -11.25 5.70
CA SER A 74 -12.81 -11.72 4.64
C SER A 74 -12.74 -10.84 3.38
N ALA A 75 -12.74 -9.50 3.54
CA ALA A 75 -12.62 -8.58 2.41
C ALA A 75 -11.27 -8.74 1.68
N VAL A 76 -10.17 -8.83 2.41
CA VAL A 76 -8.83 -9.03 1.85
C VAL A 76 -8.72 -10.36 1.10
N GLU A 77 -9.27 -11.44 1.66
CA GLU A 77 -9.30 -12.77 1.02
C GLU A 77 -10.13 -12.74 -0.27
N GLN A 78 -11.28 -12.07 -0.28
CA GLN A 78 -12.11 -11.91 -1.48
C GLN A 78 -11.42 -11.07 -2.57
N LEU A 79 -10.73 -9.99 -2.19
CA LEU A 79 -9.92 -9.18 -3.12
C LEU A 79 -8.79 -10.01 -3.71
N TRP A 80 -8.08 -10.78 -2.87
CA TRP A 80 -7.00 -11.66 -3.31
C TRP A 80 -7.49 -12.76 -4.26
N ALA A 81 -8.63 -13.39 -3.96
CA ALA A 81 -9.20 -14.44 -4.80
C ALA A 81 -9.54 -13.94 -6.22
N GLN A 82 -10.04 -12.70 -6.34
CA GLN A 82 -10.37 -12.05 -7.61
C GLN A 82 -9.14 -11.44 -8.32
N THR A 83 -8.00 -11.34 -7.64
CA THR A 83 -6.76 -10.84 -8.24
C THR A 83 -6.15 -11.88 -9.17
N GLY A 84 -5.78 -11.45 -10.38
CA GLY A 84 -5.05 -12.20 -11.39
C GLY A 84 -3.53 -12.13 -11.19
N ASP A 85 -2.97 -10.92 -11.10
CA ASP A 85 -1.53 -10.69 -10.95
C ASP A 85 -1.20 -9.88 -9.68
N ILE A 86 -1.58 -8.60 -9.60
CA ILE A 86 -1.14 -7.67 -8.56
C ILE A 86 -2.30 -7.21 -7.68
N LEU A 87 -2.10 -7.26 -6.36
CA LEU A 87 -2.96 -6.65 -5.35
C LEU A 87 -2.21 -5.52 -4.64
N ILE A 88 -2.80 -4.32 -4.63
CA ILE A 88 -2.31 -3.16 -3.90
C ILE A 88 -3.27 -2.87 -2.75
N LEU A 89 -2.77 -2.90 -1.52
CA LEU A 89 -3.51 -2.46 -0.34
C LEU A 89 -2.84 -1.21 0.20
N MET A 90 -3.63 -0.15 0.41
CA MET A 90 -3.17 1.11 0.93
C MET A 90 -4.15 1.63 1.97
N ASP A 91 -3.63 2.20 3.05
CA ASP A 91 -4.43 2.87 4.07
C ASP A 91 -3.70 4.09 4.62
N ARG A 92 -4.38 4.81 5.52
CA ARG A 92 -3.87 6.01 6.20
C ARG A 92 -2.60 5.66 6.96
N GLY A 93 -1.63 6.56 6.94
CA GLY A 93 -0.33 6.39 7.60
C GLY A 93 -0.38 6.62 9.10
N THR A 94 -1.35 5.98 9.77
CA THR A 94 -1.58 5.98 11.22
C THR A 94 -1.21 4.61 11.81
N PRO A 95 -1.03 4.48 13.14
CA PRO A 95 -0.84 3.19 13.79
C PRO A 95 -1.92 2.16 13.42
N THR A 96 -3.19 2.58 13.38
CA THR A 96 -4.32 1.73 12.98
C THR A 96 -4.21 1.28 11.52
N GLY A 97 -4.03 2.21 10.58
CA GLY A 97 -3.92 1.88 9.16
C GLY A 97 -2.72 1.00 8.85
N PHE A 98 -1.56 1.27 9.48
CA PHE A 98 -0.41 0.36 9.42
C PHE A 98 -0.75 -1.04 9.92
N SER A 99 -1.41 -1.16 11.07
CA SER A 99 -1.73 -2.47 11.66
C SER A 99 -2.65 -3.28 10.75
N VAL A 100 -3.65 -2.63 10.13
CA VAL A 100 -4.55 -3.27 9.16
C VAL A 100 -3.77 -3.77 7.95
N ILE A 101 -2.91 -2.94 7.35
CA ILE A 101 -2.09 -3.33 6.19
C ILE A 101 -1.11 -4.47 6.51
N ALA A 102 -0.46 -4.42 7.68
CA ALA A 102 0.47 -5.46 8.10
C ALA A 102 -0.23 -6.80 8.40
N LYS A 103 -1.44 -6.78 8.96
CA LYS A 103 -2.29 -7.97 9.12
C LYS A 103 -2.79 -8.51 7.78
N ALA A 104 -3.28 -7.65 6.90
CA ALA A 104 -3.72 -8.03 5.55
C ALA A 104 -2.61 -8.71 4.75
N ARG A 105 -1.39 -8.15 4.80
CA ARG A 105 -0.18 -8.77 4.26
C ARG A 105 0.03 -10.17 4.84
N GLN A 106 -0.07 -10.32 6.16
CA GLN A 106 0.17 -11.59 6.83
C GLN A 106 -0.87 -12.66 6.41
N TRP A 107 -2.16 -12.32 6.37
CA TRP A 107 -3.22 -13.26 5.94
C TRP A 107 -2.98 -13.81 4.53
N ILE A 108 -2.55 -12.96 3.58
CA ILE A 108 -2.28 -13.40 2.21
C ILE A 108 -1.03 -14.30 2.15
N LEU A 109 0.04 -13.94 2.87
CA LEU A 109 1.30 -14.70 2.84
C LEU A 109 1.19 -16.06 3.55
N GLU A 110 0.27 -16.20 4.52
CA GLU A 110 -0.05 -17.49 5.15
C GLU A 110 -0.60 -18.51 4.14
N GLY A 111 -1.33 -18.06 3.11
CA GLY A 111 -1.82 -18.91 2.03
C GLY A 111 -0.72 -19.41 1.08
N LYS A 112 0.48 -18.80 1.08
CA LYS A 112 1.63 -19.13 0.23
C LYS A 112 1.38 -19.06 -1.29
N GLU A 113 0.38 -18.29 -1.73
CA GLU A 113 0.02 -18.13 -3.15
C GLU A 113 0.63 -16.87 -3.81
N GLY A 114 1.50 -16.16 -3.10
CA GLY A 114 2.08 -14.91 -3.58
C GLY A 114 3.25 -14.43 -2.74
N HIS A 115 3.81 -13.30 -3.15
CA HIS A 115 4.97 -12.67 -2.50
C HIS A 115 4.85 -11.15 -2.49
N VAL A 116 5.57 -10.51 -1.58
CA VAL A 116 5.64 -9.05 -1.47
C VAL A 116 6.57 -8.49 -2.56
N VAL A 117 6.05 -7.55 -3.34
CA VAL A 117 6.84 -6.75 -4.29
C VAL A 117 7.34 -5.47 -3.62
N ALA A 118 6.49 -4.83 -2.82
CA ALA A 118 6.83 -3.64 -2.06
C ALA A 118 5.94 -3.49 -0.82
N PRO A 119 6.36 -2.75 0.21
CA PRO A 119 7.70 -2.20 0.40
C PRO A 119 8.65 -3.11 1.19
N CYS A 120 8.16 -4.23 1.74
CA CYS A 120 8.97 -5.15 2.53
C CYS A 120 9.87 -5.98 1.60
N SER A 121 11.13 -6.16 1.99
CA SER A 121 12.11 -7.00 1.30
C SER A 121 12.07 -8.47 1.71
N HIS A 122 10.98 -8.90 2.36
CA HIS A 122 10.78 -10.26 2.85
C HIS A 122 9.29 -10.61 2.89
N ASP A 123 9.02 -11.92 2.98
CA ASP A 123 7.68 -12.49 3.12
C ASP A 123 7.39 -13.00 4.55
N LYS A 124 8.36 -12.89 5.47
CA LYS A 124 8.20 -13.21 6.90
C LYS A 124 7.23 -12.25 7.62
N PRO A 125 6.70 -12.57 8.82
CA PRO A 125 5.90 -11.63 9.61
C PRO A 125 6.58 -10.25 9.76
N CYS A 126 5.79 -9.18 9.71
CA CYS A 126 6.32 -7.82 9.80
C CYS A 126 6.91 -7.57 11.20
N PRO A 127 8.22 -7.25 11.34
CA PRO A 127 8.82 -7.03 12.65
C PRO A 127 8.29 -5.78 13.37
N MET A 128 7.73 -4.81 12.63
CA MET A 128 7.17 -3.60 13.23
C MET A 128 5.77 -3.80 13.85
N LEU A 129 5.17 -4.99 13.68
CA LEU A 129 3.88 -5.34 14.28
C LEU A 129 3.95 -6.61 15.13
N PHE A 130 4.62 -7.65 14.64
CA PHE A 130 4.56 -8.99 15.23
C PHE A 130 5.78 -9.38 16.07
N SER A 131 6.84 -8.56 16.12
CA SER A 131 7.97 -8.83 17.02
C SER A 131 7.62 -8.50 18.48
N PRO A 132 8.22 -9.16 19.47
CA PRO A 132 8.03 -8.82 20.89
C PRO A 132 8.42 -7.37 21.23
N GLU A 133 9.39 -6.81 20.51
CA GLU A 133 9.89 -5.44 20.72
C GLU A 133 9.04 -4.38 19.99
N ALA A 134 8.06 -4.80 19.18
CA ALA A 134 7.23 -3.91 18.40
C ALA A 134 6.40 -2.97 19.29
N LYS A 135 6.42 -1.68 18.95
CA LYS A 135 5.59 -0.63 19.57
C LYS A 135 4.78 0.07 18.50
N PRO A 136 3.76 -0.58 17.91
CA PRO A 136 3.07 -0.09 16.71
C PRO A 136 2.36 1.26 16.92
N ASN A 137 2.01 1.60 18.17
CA ASN A 137 1.44 2.91 18.51
C ASN A 137 2.47 4.06 18.55
N SER A 138 3.77 3.74 18.67
CA SER A 138 4.86 4.74 18.72
C SER A 138 5.70 4.75 17.45
N LEU A 139 5.94 3.58 16.85
CA LEU A 139 6.75 3.42 15.66
C LEU A 139 6.03 2.44 14.71
N TRP A 140 5.60 2.95 13.55
CA TRP A 140 4.90 2.18 12.52
C TRP A 140 5.50 2.42 11.13
N CYS A 141 5.36 1.43 10.25
CA CYS A 141 5.82 1.53 8.87
C CYS A 141 4.85 2.41 8.07
N HIS A 142 5.29 3.62 7.70
CA HIS A 142 4.52 4.53 6.84
C HIS A 142 5.44 5.29 5.89
N TYR A 143 4.80 5.90 4.90
CA TYR A 143 5.39 6.77 3.90
C TYR A 143 4.71 8.12 3.97
N SER A 144 5.33 9.13 3.39
CA SER A 144 4.81 10.49 3.33
C SER A 144 4.97 11.02 1.92
N GLN A 145 3.88 11.46 1.30
CA GLN A 145 3.90 12.15 0.03
C GLN A 145 3.51 13.61 0.25
N ARG A 146 4.35 14.53 -0.21
CA ARG A 146 3.99 15.95 -0.25
C ARG A 146 2.99 16.17 -1.37
N VAL A 147 1.82 16.69 -1.03
CA VAL A 147 0.76 17.04 -1.97
C VAL A 147 0.49 18.54 -1.91
N GLN A 148 -0.03 19.09 -3.02
CA GLN A 148 -0.41 20.49 -3.09
C GLN A 148 -1.77 20.69 -2.43
N ARG A 149 -1.85 21.67 -1.52
CA ARG A 149 -3.09 22.12 -0.88
C ARG A 149 -3.68 23.27 -1.73
N PRO A 150 -4.87 23.09 -2.34
CA PRO A 150 -5.53 24.14 -3.09
C PRO A 150 -5.86 25.37 -2.21
N PRO A 151 -5.99 26.58 -2.80
CA PRO A 151 -6.26 27.80 -2.05
C PRO A 151 -7.51 27.74 -1.16
N PHE A 152 -8.56 27.04 -1.59
CA PHE A 152 -9.79 26.92 -0.79
C PHE A 152 -9.55 26.09 0.48
N LEU A 153 -8.76 24.99 0.43
CA LEU A 153 -8.38 24.21 1.60
C LEU A 153 -7.42 24.97 2.52
N MET A 154 -6.58 25.85 1.98
CA MET A 154 -5.74 26.74 2.80
C MET A 154 -6.59 27.67 3.66
N LYS A 155 -7.64 28.26 3.08
CA LYS A 155 -8.58 29.15 3.78
C LYS A 155 -9.36 28.41 4.86
N THR A 156 -9.92 27.23 4.56
CA THR A 156 -10.74 26.48 5.52
C THR A 156 -9.92 25.85 6.65
N LYS A 157 -8.70 25.40 6.37
CA LYS A 157 -7.78 24.83 7.39
C LYS A 157 -6.89 25.88 8.07
N HIS A 158 -7.10 27.17 7.79
CA HIS A 158 -6.27 28.29 8.29
C HIS A 158 -4.76 28.06 8.09
N SER A 159 -4.37 27.42 6.99
CA SER A 159 -2.98 27.08 6.71
C SER A 159 -2.34 28.11 5.78
N LYS A 160 -1.15 28.59 6.16
CA LYS A 160 -0.34 29.50 5.34
C LYS A 160 0.45 28.76 4.25
N MET A 161 0.57 27.43 4.36
CA MET A 161 1.32 26.61 3.40
C MET A 161 0.41 26.00 2.35
N ASN A 162 0.83 26.09 1.08
CA ASN A 162 0.18 25.46 -0.07
C ASN A 162 0.55 23.98 -0.25
N THR A 163 1.21 23.37 0.74
CA THR A 163 1.58 21.95 0.72
C THR A 163 1.19 21.26 2.02
N GLU A 164 0.99 19.95 1.92
CA GLU A 164 0.81 19.07 3.07
C GLU A 164 1.45 17.71 2.84
N ASP A 165 1.97 17.13 3.91
CA ASP A 165 2.60 15.82 3.88
C ASP A 165 1.55 14.78 4.27
N SER A 166 1.01 14.07 3.27
CA SER A 166 0.00 13.03 3.46
C SER A 166 0.69 11.70 3.73
N LYS A 167 0.38 11.10 4.88
CA LYS A 167 0.97 9.83 5.29
C LYS A 167 0.10 8.64 4.87
N TYR A 168 0.73 7.58 4.41
CA TYR A 168 0.06 6.33 4.03
C TYR A 168 0.91 5.11 4.39
N SER A 169 0.24 3.98 4.57
CA SER A 169 0.83 2.66 4.71
C SER A 169 0.36 1.81 3.54
N TYR A 170 1.23 1.03 2.92
CA TYR A 170 0.85 0.22 1.77
C TYR A 170 1.61 -1.09 1.70
N VAL A 171 1.06 -2.03 0.93
CA VAL A 171 1.73 -3.25 0.48
C VAL A 171 1.29 -3.56 -0.95
N VAL A 172 2.24 -4.01 -1.76
CA VAL A 172 2.03 -4.54 -3.11
C VAL A 172 2.38 -6.01 -3.07
N LEU A 173 1.40 -6.84 -3.39
CA LEU A 173 1.50 -8.30 -3.43
C LEU A 173 1.31 -8.77 -4.86
N ARG A 174 2.07 -9.79 -5.26
CA ARG A 174 1.95 -10.41 -6.57
C ARG A 174 1.67 -11.90 -6.43
N LYS A 175 0.79 -12.43 -7.26
CA LYS A 175 0.47 -13.86 -7.30
C LYS A 175 1.63 -14.68 -7.86
N GLY A 176 1.73 -15.91 -7.37
CA GLY A 176 2.73 -16.86 -7.81
C GLY A 176 4.11 -16.69 -7.14
N PRO A 177 5.09 -17.50 -7.57
CA PRO A 177 6.41 -17.55 -6.95
C PRO A 177 7.19 -16.25 -7.19
N ARG A 178 8.05 -15.93 -6.23
CA ARG A 178 9.02 -14.84 -6.37
C ARG A 178 9.98 -15.17 -7.53
N PRO A 179 10.22 -14.26 -8.49
CA PRO A 179 11.16 -14.49 -9.58
C PRO A 179 12.58 -14.77 -9.05
N ASP A 180 13.31 -15.67 -9.71
CA ASP A 180 14.72 -15.94 -9.39
C ASP A 180 15.59 -14.70 -9.62
N SER A 181 16.44 -14.38 -8.64
CA SER A 181 17.35 -13.25 -8.73
C SER A 181 18.55 -13.59 -9.60
N LYS A 182 18.52 -13.20 -10.87
CA LYS A 182 19.63 -13.41 -11.84
C LYS A 182 20.35 -12.14 -12.24
N THR A 183 19.82 -10.98 -11.83
CA THR A 183 20.28 -9.64 -12.20
C THR A 183 20.43 -8.75 -10.98
N MET A 184 21.24 -7.71 -11.06
CA MET A 184 21.44 -6.77 -9.94
C MET A 184 20.12 -6.06 -9.59
N GLU A 185 19.27 -5.80 -10.58
CA GLU A 185 17.92 -5.26 -10.43
C GLU A 185 17.02 -6.18 -9.59
N THR A 186 17.14 -7.49 -9.80
CA THR A 186 16.40 -8.48 -9.00
C THR A 186 16.97 -8.66 -7.59
N GLU A 187 18.26 -8.40 -7.38
CA GLU A 187 18.87 -8.44 -6.04
C GLU A 187 18.40 -7.28 -5.16
N ALA A 188 18.10 -6.12 -5.76
CA ALA A 188 17.62 -4.95 -5.06
C ALA A 188 16.31 -5.21 -4.27
N TYR A 189 15.47 -6.17 -4.72
CA TYR A 189 14.27 -6.58 -3.97
C TYR A 189 14.57 -7.19 -2.60
N ASN A 190 15.80 -7.68 -2.38
CA ASN A 190 16.23 -8.30 -1.12
C ASN A 190 17.02 -7.32 -0.23
N TRP A 191 17.24 -6.08 -0.67
CA TRP A 191 17.98 -5.11 0.13
C TRP A 191 17.17 -4.66 1.35
N ALA A 192 17.87 -4.43 2.45
CA ALA A 192 17.23 -4.01 3.69
C ALA A 192 16.63 -2.61 3.51
N ARG A 193 15.36 -2.43 3.90
CA ARG A 193 14.65 -1.16 3.73
C ARG A 193 14.95 -0.24 4.91
N LEU A 194 15.29 1.02 4.66
CA LEU A 194 15.36 2.02 5.73
C LEU A 194 13.98 2.22 6.38
N VAL A 195 13.95 2.13 7.71
CA VAL A 195 12.73 2.30 8.52
C VAL A 195 12.58 3.75 8.97
N GLN A 196 13.69 4.47 9.10
CA GLN A 196 13.78 5.86 9.51
C GLN A 196 14.89 6.57 8.72
N PRO A 197 14.86 7.91 8.64
CA PRO A 197 15.98 8.68 8.10
C PRO A 197 17.30 8.32 8.81
N PRO A 198 18.42 8.12 8.08
CA PRO A 198 19.70 7.83 8.70
C PRO A 198 20.15 8.92 9.67
N LEU A 199 20.63 8.51 10.84
CA LEU A 199 21.15 9.41 11.87
C LEU A 199 22.63 9.70 11.58
N LYS A 200 22.90 10.90 11.07
CA LYS A 200 24.27 11.36 10.85
C LYS A 200 24.93 11.71 12.19
N LYS A 201 26.08 11.09 12.47
CA LYS A 201 26.97 11.43 13.61
C LYS A 201 28.32 11.87 13.07
N ASN A 202 29.16 12.46 13.92
CA ASN A 202 30.43 13.06 13.50
C ASN A 202 31.39 12.08 12.78
N LYS A 203 31.40 10.80 13.16
CA LYS A 203 32.33 9.78 12.64
C LYS A 203 31.66 8.58 11.96
N HIS A 204 30.34 8.47 12.03
CA HIS A 204 29.59 7.34 11.49
C HIS A 204 28.14 7.74 11.18
N VAL A 205 27.46 6.93 10.40
CA VAL A 205 26.02 7.02 10.15
C VAL A 205 25.35 5.80 10.76
N VAL A 206 24.31 6.02 11.56
CA VAL A 206 23.47 4.94 12.11
C VAL A 206 22.20 4.87 11.28
N MET A 207 21.82 3.67 10.86
CA MET A 207 20.58 3.42 10.13
C MET A 207 19.86 2.20 10.70
N ASP A 208 18.54 2.31 10.84
CA ASP A 208 17.69 1.19 11.25
C ASP A 208 16.96 0.67 10.00
N THR A 209 17.10 -0.63 9.75
CA THR A 209 16.64 -1.28 8.52
C THR A 209 15.71 -2.45 8.81
N CYS A 210 14.70 -2.64 7.96
CA CYS A 210 13.89 -3.84 7.90
C CYS A 210 14.62 -4.81 6.98
N SER A 211 15.22 -5.85 7.56
CA SER A 211 16.06 -6.79 6.83
C SER A 211 15.25 -7.88 6.13
N LYS A 212 15.86 -8.56 5.16
CA LYS A 212 15.31 -9.76 4.52
C LYS A 212 14.97 -10.88 5.52
N GLU A 213 15.60 -10.83 6.70
CA GLU A 213 15.38 -11.83 7.74
C GLU A 213 14.11 -11.60 8.54
N GLY A 214 13.36 -10.53 8.28
CA GLY A 214 12.12 -10.23 8.99
C GLY A 214 12.38 -9.60 10.37
N GLU A 215 13.50 -8.91 10.52
CA GLU A 215 13.93 -8.27 11.76
C GLU A 215 14.34 -6.81 11.52
N ILE A 216 14.25 -5.98 12.57
CA ILE A 216 14.80 -4.62 12.56
C ILE A 216 16.28 -4.70 12.95
N GLN A 217 17.16 -4.31 12.02
CA GLN A 217 18.61 -4.33 12.20
C GLN A 217 19.17 -2.91 12.22
N ARG A 218 19.99 -2.61 13.23
CA ARG A 218 20.76 -1.37 13.32
C ARG A 218 22.12 -1.56 12.67
N ILE A 219 22.39 -0.77 11.62
CA ILE A 219 23.66 -0.77 10.91
C ILE A 219 24.39 0.53 11.24
N VAL A 220 25.70 0.43 11.52
CA VAL A 220 26.57 1.57 11.79
C VAL A 220 27.69 1.59 10.77
N ILE A 221 27.71 2.59 9.90
CA ILE A 221 28.73 2.74 8.86
C ILE A 221 29.71 3.84 9.28
N PRO A 222 31.00 3.54 9.51
CA PRO A 222 32.00 4.55 9.83
C PRO A 222 32.38 5.38 8.60
N LYS A 223 32.87 6.60 8.81
CA LYS A 223 33.29 7.51 7.73
C LYS A 223 34.50 7.00 6.92
N SER A 224 35.21 5.99 7.41
CA SER A 224 36.45 5.47 6.82
C SER A 224 36.25 4.35 5.79
N GLN A 225 35.00 3.99 5.47
CA GLN A 225 34.70 3.04 4.38
C GLN A 225 34.64 3.74 3.03
#